data_AF-A0A399N6U3-F1
#
_entry.id   AF-A0A399N6U3-F1
#
_cell.length_a   1.000
_cell.length_b   1.000
_cell.length_c   1.000
_cell.angle_alpha   90.00
_cell.angle_beta   90.00
_cell.angle_gamma   90.00
#
_symmetry.space_group_name_H-M   'P 1'
#
loop_
_entity.id
_entity.type
_entity.pdbx_description
1 polymer ?
#
loop_
_entity_poly.entity_id
_entity_poly.type
_entity_poly.pdbx_seq_one_letter_code
_entity_poly.pdbx_strand_id
1 'polypeptide(L)'
;APAPDGDGVALAGEAWTLTRAGLAAFLAGMVRPMALGPLELEDGTWAVGFLCTDTADAPDISAHGGWMRYLASRGQAVPGS
;
A
#
# COMPACT_ATOMS: atom_id res chain seq x y z
N ALA A 1 5.56 -13.84 10.38
CA ALA A 1 6.42 -13.34 11.46
C ALA A 1 6.17 -11.85 11.55
N PRO A 2 6.14 -11.24 12.75
CA PRO A 2 6.07 -9.79 12.87
C PRO A 2 7.23 -9.15 12.10
N ALA A 3 7.01 -7.95 11.57
CA ALA A 3 8.09 -7.19 10.95
C ALA A 3 9.21 -6.98 12.00
N PRO A 4 10.49 -7.06 11.61
CA PRO A 4 11.58 -6.72 12.53
C PRO A 4 11.42 -5.28 13.04
N ASP A 5 11.81 -5.03 14.30
CA ASP A 5 11.84 -3.68 14.86
C ASP A 5 12.72 -2.80 13.96
N GLY A 6 12.12 -1.80 13.32
CA GLY A 6 12.77 -0.90 12.38
C GLY A 6 12.10 0.46 12.35
N ASP A 7 12.73 1.42 11.65
CA ASP A 7 12.35 2.84 11.62
C ASP A 7 11.08 3.12 10.77
N GLY A 8 10.22 2.12 10.60
CA GLY A 8 8.99 2.22 9.83
C GLY A 8 7.91 3.05 10.52
N VAL A 9 6.96 3.55 9.74
CA VAL A 9 5.78 4.27 10.25
C VAL A 9 4.51 3.61 9.75
N ALA A 10 3.43 3.72 10.53
CA ALA A 10 2.10 3.30 10.07
C ALA A 10 1.64 4.19 8.90
N LEU A 11 1.08 3.56 7.87
CA LEU A 11 0.55 4.23 6.69
C LEU A 11 -0.96 4.04 6.61
N ALA A 12 -1.68 5.10 6.27
CA ALA A 12 -3.11 5.01 5.99
C ALA A 12 -3.36 4.18 4.72
N GLY A 13 -4.28 3.23 4.82
CA GLY A 13 -4.70 2.36 3.72
C GLY A 13 -6.19 2.03 3.79
N GLU A 14 -6.65 1.28 2.79
CA GLU A 14 -8.04 0.84 2.69
C GLU A 14 -8.08 -0.69 2.58
N ALA A 15 -8.96 -1.31 3.36
CA ALA A 15 -9.19 -2.76 3.32
C ALA A 15 -10.42 -3.06 2.47
N TRP A 16 -10.27 -3.96 1.49
CA TRP A 16 -11.32 -4.32 0.55
C TRP A 16 -11.59 -5.83 0.61
N THR A 17 -12.87 -6.21 0.52
CA THR A 17 -13.26 -7.61 0.30
C THR A 17 -13.52 -7.83 -1.18
N LEU A 18 -12.81 -8.79 -1.77
CA LEU A 18 -12.93 -9.14 -3.18
C LEU A 18 -13.45 -10.56 -3.34
N THR A 19 -14.24 -10.79 -4.40
CA THR A 19 -14.53 -12.15 -4.85
C THR A 19 -13.27 -12.78 -5.44
N ARG A 20 -13.21 -14.13 -5.48
CA ARG A 20 -12.09 -14.83 -6.15
C ARG A 20 -11.89 -14.39 -7.60
N ALA A 21 -12.99 -14.17 -8.32
CA ALA A 21 -12.94 -13.69 -9.71
C ALA A 21 -12.43 -12.25 -9.80
N GLY A 22 -12.86 -11.38 -8.88
CA GLY A 22 -12.37 -9.99 -8.79
C GLY A 22 -10.88 -9.94 -8.49
N LEU A 23 -10.39 -10.79 -7.57
CA LEU A 23 -8.96 -10.91 -7.29
C LEU A 23 -8.18 -11.38 -8.52
N ALA A 24 -8.65 -12.40 -9.24
CA ALA A 24 -7.98 -12.89 -10.44
C ALA A 24 -7.90 -11.82 -11.56
N ALA A 25 -9.00 -11.09 -11.78
CA ALA A 25 -9.03 -9.99 -12.74
C ALA A 25 -8.08 -8.85 -12.36
N PHE A 26 -8.02 -8.53 -11.06
CA PHE A 26 -7.10 -7.54 -10.53
C PHE A 26 -5.63 -7.97 -10.73
N LEU A 27 -5.29 -9.21 -10.37
CA LEU A 27 -3.96 -9.80 -10.56
C LEU A 27 -3.49 -9.75 -12.01
N ALA A 28 -4.40 -9.99 -12.96
CA ALA A 28 -4.09 -9.95 -14.39
C ALA A 28 -3.64 -8.55 -14.89
N GLY A 29 -4.00 -7.48 -14.18
CA GLY A 29 -3.61 -6.11 -14.51
C GLY A 29 -2.38 -5.59 -13.76
N MET A 30 -1.79 -6.37 -12.84
CA MET A 30 -0.64 -5.90 -12.07
C MET A 30 0.63 -5.80 -12.93
N VAL A 31 1.35 -4.70 -12.77
CA VAL A 31 2.64 -4.45 -13.41
C VAL A 31 3.76 -4.44 -12.36
N ARG A 32 4.97 -4.87 -12.75
CA ARG A 32 6.16 -4.69 -11.91
C ARG A 32 6.37 -3.19 -11.62
N PRO A 33 6.86 -2.81 -10.44
CA PRO A 33 7.38 -3.66 -9.34
C PRO A 33 6.33 -4.10 -8.29
N MET A 34 5.04 -3.99 -8.58
CA MET A 34 3.98 -4.30 -7.62
C MET A 34 3.84 -5.81 -7.38
N ALA A 35 3.72 -6.20 -6.12
CA ALA A 35 3.43 -7.56 -5.67
C ALA A 35 2.33 -7.58 -4.61
N LEU A 36 1.78 -8.77 -4.34
CA LEU A 36 0.90 -9.00 -3.20
C LEU A 36 1.63 -9.79 -2.12
N GLY A 37 1.44 -9.39 -0.87
CA GLY A 37 1.96 -10.10 0.28
C GLY A 37 1.23 -9.73 1.57
N PRO A 38 1.66 -10.34 2.69
CA PRO A 38 1.03 -10.10 3.97
C PRO A 38 1.38 -8.70 4.50
N LEU A 39 0.37 -7.97 4.96
CA LEU A 39 0.50 -6.73 5.73
C LEU A 39 -0.10 -6.91 7.11
N GLU A 40 0.56 -6.35 8.12
CA GLU A 40 0.04 -6.23 9.48
C GLU A 40 -0.77 -4.94 9.60
N LEU A 41 -1.98 -5.04 10.14
CA LEU A 41 -2.87 -3.91 10.39
C LEU A 41 -2.67 -3.40 11.82
N GLU A 42 -3.13 -2.17 12.10
CA GLU A 42 -2.99 -1.53 13.41
C GLU A 42 -3.64 -2.33 14.55
N ASP A 43 -4.68 -3.10 14.26
CA ASP A 43 -5.34 -4.00 15.21
C ASP A 43 -4.59 -5.32 15.45
N GLY A 44 -3.41 -5.49 14.85
CA GLY A 44 -2.57 -6.70 14.93
C GLY A 44 -3.04 -7.85 14.03
N THR A 45 -4.11 -7.66 13.24
CA THR A 45 -4.54 -8.64 12.25
C THR A 45 -3.69 -8.58 10.99
N TRP A 46 -3.77 -9.62 10.16
CA TRP A 46 -3.01 -9.72 8.92
C TRP A 46 -3.95 -9.77 7.71
N ALA A 47 -3.62 -9.02 6.67
CA ALA A 47 -4.34 -9.00 5.40
C ALA A 47 -3.38 -9.14 4.21
N VAL A 48 -3.92 -9.50 3.04
CA VAL A 48 -3.17 -9.41 1.78
C VAL A 48 -3.20 -7.96 1.31
N GLY A 49 -2.04 -7.37 1.07
CA GLY A 49 -1.91 -6.02 0.55
C GLY A 49 -0.78 -5.87 -0.46
N PHE A 50 -0.60 -4.63 -0.90
CA PHE A 50 0.35 -4.26 -1.94
C PHE A 50 1.75 -4.06 -1.37
N LEU A 51 2.72 -4.66 -2.04
CA LEU A 51 4.13 -4.52 -1.78
C LEU A 51 4.84 -4.02 -3.03
N CYS A 52 6.00 -3.41 -2.83
CA CYS A 52 6.93 -3.10 -3.90
C CYS A 52 8.14 -4.03 -3.78
N THR A 53 8.45 -4.79 -4.83
CA THR A 53 9.60 -5.71 -4.81
C THR A 53 10.91 -5.05 -5.18
N ASP A 54 10.87 -3.79 -5.60
CA ASP A 54 12.04 -3.03 -6.04
C ASP A 54 11.83 -1.53 -5.77
N THR A 55 12.66 -0.97 -4.91
CA THR A 55 12.69 0.47 -4.65
C THR A 55 13.66 1.11 -5.63
N ALA A 56 13.22 1.33 -6.87
CA ALA A 56 13.89 2.29 -7.75
C ALA A 56 13.96 3.65 -7.01
N ASP A 57 15.04 4.44 -7.21
CA ASP A 57 15.39 5.73 -6.57
C ASP A 57 14.22 6.73 -6.34
N ALA A 58 13.27 6.35 -5.50
CA ALA A 58 12.03 7.04 -5.28
C ALA A 58 12.12 7.81 -3.96
N PRO A 59 11.53 9.01 -3.87
CA PRO A 59 11.48 9.74 -2.62
C PRO A 59 10.76 8.94 -1.54
N ASP A 60 11.33 8.94 -0.33
CA ASP A 60 10.60 8.50 0.84
C ASP A 60 9.49 9.51 1.16
N ILE A 61 8.24 9.03 1.16
CA ILE A 61 7.05 9.82 1.47
C ILE A 61 6.38 9.39 2.78
N SER A 62 7.03 8.53 3.56
CA SER A 62 6.49 7.94 4.80
C SER A 62 6.01 9.01 5.79
N ALA A 63 6.71 10.14 5.86
CA ALA A 63 6.34 11.28 6.72
C ALA A 63 4.97 11.91 6.40
N HIS A 64 4.41 11.67 5.21
CA HIS A 64 3.06 12.12 4.87
C HIS A 64 1.96 11.25 5.49
N GLY A 65 2.29 10.04 5.96
CA GLY A 65 1.35 9.10 6.58
C GLY A 65 0.38 8.44 5.59
N GLY A 66 0.57 8.60 4.28
CA GLY A 66 -0.26 7.97 3.26
C GLY A 66 -0.25 8.71 1.91
N TRP A 67 -0.61 7.96 0.86
CA TRP A 67 -0.56 8.43 -0.53
C TRP A 67 -1.42 9.68 -0.78
N MET A 68 -2.65 9.70 -0.29
CA MET A 68 -3.59 10.81 -0.52
C MET A 68 -3.09 12.12 0.11
N ARG A 69 -2.47 12.07 1.30
CA ARG A 69 -1.86 13.24 1.95
C ARG A 69 -0.62 13.72 1.18
N TYR A 70 0.18 12.80 0.65
CA TYR A 70 1.29 13.16 -0.24
C TYR A 70 0.78 13.89 -1.50
N LEU A 71 -0.24 13.35 -2.20
CA LEU A 71 -0.84 14.01 -3.36
C LEU A 71 -1.37 15.41 -3.05
N ALA A 72 -2.07 15.58 -1.94
CA ALA A 72 -2.57 16.88 -1.49
C ALA A 72 -1.43 17.87 -1.21
N SER A 73 -0.33 17.43 -0.59
CA SER A 73 0.85 18.27 -0.37
C SER A 73 1.56 18.69 -1.67
N ARG A 74 1.36 17.93 -2.74
CA ARG A 74 1.85 18.22 -4.09
C ARG A 74 0.90 19.12 -4.88
N GLY A 75 -0.23 19.54 -4.28
CA GLY A 75 -1.27 20.32 -4.96
C GLY A 75 -2.01 19.54 -6.05
N GLN A 76 -1.93 18.20 -6.03
CA GLN A 76 -2.65 17.36 -6.97
C GLN A 76 -4.09 17.14 -6.51
N ALA A 77 -5.02 17.03 -7.46
CA ALA A 77 -6.37 16.62 -7.16
C ALA A 77 -6.36 15.23 -6.51
N VAL A 78 -7.04 15.12 -5.38
CA VAL A 78 -7.18 13.84 -4.68
C VAL A 78 -8.24 13.05 -5.45
N PRO A 79 -7.95 11.83 -5.95
CA PRO A 79 -8.96 11.04 -6.65
C PRO A 79 -10.24 10.90 -5.81
N GLY A 80 -11.38 11.32 -6.36
CA GLY A 80 -12.68 11.29 -5.67
C GLY A 80 -13.05 12.57 -4.90
N SER A 81 -12.24 13.63 -4.93
CA SER A 81 -12.62 14.99 -4.51
C SER A 81 -13.25 15.81 -5.63
#